data_AF-A0A9X3N245-F1
#
_entry.id   AF-A0A9X3N245-F1
#
_cell.length_a   1.000
_cell.length_b   1.000
_cell.length_c   1.000
_cell.angle_alpha   90.00
_cell.angle_beta   90.00
_cell.angle_gamma   90.00
#
_symmetry.space_group_name_H-M   'P 1'
#
loop_
_entity.id
_entity.type
_entity.pdbx_description
1 polymer ?
#
loop_
_entity_poly.entity_id
_entity_poly.type
_entity_poly.pdbx_seq_one_letter_code
_entity_poly.pdbx_strand_id
1 'polypeptide(L)'
;AAGAAPAAEGAPAPAAAPAAPEAAGQGPAESTTITIPDIVKPELEHIHACDSIAGIIPYNGTVVGGETPPGNAFGICRFGDVRVTGITITLTAHVYQVRGTIENRIKWGVQSLGRTDIAGDTDADITAANYATVSSDLTPNMASSGGRPPRTQFWADDLTQRHELFHANDVRGQGPGAATAAVSWVSSQTATDVAGVQALVDQIPNRVVRTIVAGMGEPAEVRAYGDGAGSYRARANSIKTKGDAGTYH
;
A
#
# COMPACT_ATOMS: atom_id res chain seq x y z
N ALA A 1 -53.55 32.07 -34.78
CA ALA A 1 -53.06 33.04 -35.79
C ALA A 1 -51.55 33.07 -35.72
N ALA A 2 -50.90 32.84 -36.86
CA ALA A 2 -49.46 32.74 -37.00
C ALA A 2 -48.78 34.11 -36.79
N GLY A 3 -47.64 34.10 -36.10
CA GLY A 3 -46.74 35.25 -35.99
C GLY A 3 -45.31 34.77 -36.22
N ALA A 4 -44.80 35.05 -37.41
CA ALA A 4 -43.47 34.67 -37.89
C ALA A 4 -42.36 35.44 -37.15
N ALA A 5 -41.27 34.74 -36.82
CA ALA A 5 -40.03 35.35 -36.33
C ALA A 5 -39.12 35.71 -37.51
N PRO A 6 -38.48 36.89 -37.52
CA PRO A 6 -37.62 37.33 -38.61
C PRO A 6 -36.21 36.71 -38.55
N ALA A 7 -35.62 36.57 -39.74
CA ALA A 7 -34.30 36.04 -40.01
C ALA A 7 -33.17 36.94 -39.46
N ALA A 8 -32.13 36.32 -38.90
CA ALA A 8 -30.91 36.99 -38.48
C ALA A 8 -29.87 36.97 -39.62
N GLU A 9 -29.37 38.17 -39.94
CA GLU A 9 -28.32 38.50 -40.89
C GLU A 9 -26.96 37.84 -40.56
N GLY A 10 -26.22 37.55 -41.62
CA GLY A 10 -24.97 36.80 -41.61
C GLY A 10 -23.80 37.51 -40.91
N ALA A 11 -22.98 36.69 -40.24
CA ALA A 11 -21.71 37.09 -39.68
C ALA A 11 -20.62 37.14 -40.77
N PRO A 12 -19.74 38.17 -40.79
CA PRO A 12 -18.63 38.25 -41.72
C PRO A 12 -17.49 37.28 -41.36
N ALA A 13 -16.78 36.83 -42.39
CA ALA A 13 -15.67 35.90 -42.31
C ALA A 13 -14.44 36.51 -41.58
N PRO A 14 -13.72 35.73 -40.74
CA PRO A 14 -12.50 36.22 -40.10
C PRO A 14 -11.31 36.27 -41.07
N ALA A 15 -10.54 37.36 -40.97
CA ALA A 15 -9.33 37.62 -41.73
C ALA A 15 -8.19 36.66 -41.35
N ALA A 16 -7.38 36.29 -42.34
CA ALA A 16 -6.22 35.41 -42.18
C ALA A 16 -5.08 36.08 -41.39
N ALA A 17 -4.52 35.34 -40.43
CA ALA A 17 -3.34 35.74 -39.66
C ALA A 17 -2.04 35.52 -40.45
N PRO A 18 -1.02 36.40 -40.31
CA PRO A 18 0.28 36.23 -40.95
C PRO A 18 1.13 35.15 -40.28
N ALA A 19 1.94 34.46 -41.10
CA ALA A 19 2.81 33.37 -40.69
C ALA A 19 3.96 33.83 -39.76
N ALA A 20 4.23 33.02 -38.73
CA ALA A 20 5.36 33.20 -37.82
C ALA A 20 6.68 32.71 -38.45
N PRO A 21 7.83 33.34 -38.16
CA PRO A 21 9.13 32.92 -38.66
C PRO A 21 9.65 31.65 -37.94
N GLU A 22 10.21 30.72 -38.71
CA GLU A 22 10.93 29.54 -38.24
C GLU A 22 12.17 29.95 -37.43
N ALA A 23 12.18 29.61 -36.14
CA ALA A 23 13.38 29.63 -35.31
C ALA A 23 14.07 28.26 -35.39
N ALA A 24 15.27 28.23 -35.97
CA ALA A 24 16.16 27.08 -35.95
C ALA A 24 16.68 26.83 -34.53
N GLY A 25 16.13 25.83 -33.84
CA GLY A 25 16.59 25.38 -32.54
C GLY A 25 17.81 24.45 -32.65
N GLN A 26 18.91 24.83 -32.00
CA GLN A 26 20.08 23.99 -31.77
C GLN A 26 19.70 22.77 -30.90
N GLY A 27 20.20 21.59 -31.29
CA GLY A 27 19.93 20.32 -30.60
C GLY A 27 20.57 20.22 -29.20
N PRO A 28 20.15 19.24 -28.38
CA PRO A 28 20.50 19.18 -26.97
C PRO A 28 21.96 18.77 -26.74
N ALA A 29 22.61 19.48 -25.83
CA ALA A 29 23.94 19.18 -25.29
C ALA A 29 23.91 17.91 -24.39
N GLU A 30 25.09 17.28 -24.29
CA GLU A 30 25.35 15.97 -23.69
C GLU A 30 24.80 15.79 -22.26
N SER A 31 24.09 14.68 -22.03
CA SER A 31 23.55 14.29 -20.73
C SER A 31 24.68 13.82 -19.79
N THR A 32 24.86 14.48 -18.65
CA THR A 32 25.79 14.05 -17.61
C THR A 32 25.04 13.24 -16.54
N THR A 33 25.47 12.00 -16.27
CA THR A 33 24.91 11.13 -15.22
C THR A 33 25.78 11.20 -13.97
N ILE A 34 25.20 11.45 -12.79
CA ILE A 34 25.94 11.60 -11.51
C ILE A 34 25.41 10.57 -10.48
N THR A 35 26.33 9.94 -9.73
CA THR A 35 26.07 9.06 -8.57
C THR A 35 26.78 9.67 -7.35
N ILE A 36 26.15 9.79 -6.16
CA ILE A 36 26.63 10.67 -5.07
C ILE A 36 26.67 10.03 -3.67
N PRO A 37 27.73 10.26 -2.85
CA PRO A 37 27.73 10.26 -1.37
C PRO A 37 27.95 11.67 -0.72
N ASP A 38 27.77 11.79 0.61
CA ASP A 38 27.46 13.01 1.43
C ASP A 38 28.23 14.34 1.20
N ILE A 39 27.54 15.48 1.43
CA ILE A 39 27.95 16.87 1.09
C ILE A 39 27.62 17.89 2.22
N VAL A 40 28.48 18.91 2.42
CA VAL A 40 28.16 20.18 3.12
C VAL A 40 28.61 21.39 2.27
N LYS A 41 27.83 22.49 2.20
CA LYS A 41 28.14 23.71 1.41
C LYS A 41 27.69 25.06 2.02
N PRO A 42 28.58 26.08 2.14
CA PRO A 42 28.27 27.42 2.66
C PRO A 42 27.80 28.51 1.65
N GLU A 43 27.46 28.18 0.40
CA GLU A 43 27.52 29.15 -0.72
C GLU A 43 26.15 29.58 -1.31
N LEU A 44 25.08 29.58 -0.52
CA LEU A 44 23.67 29.71 -0.98
C LEU A 44 23.16 31.14 -1.31
N GLU A 45 23.97 32.06 -1.85
CA GLU A 45 23.52 33.47 -1.90
C GLU A 45 22.85 33.98 -3.20
N HIS A 46 22.79 33.26 -4.33
CA HIS A 46 22.21 33.83 -5.57
C HIS A 46 21.13 32.92 -6.18
N ILE A 47 19.85 33.28 -5.97
CA ILE A 47 18.65 32.51 -6.35
C ILE A 47 18.36 32.63 -7.86
N HIS A 48 18.12 31.51 -8.53
CA HIS A 48 17.66 31.40 -9.93
C HIS A 48 16.44 30.46 -10.06
N ALA A 49 15.72 30.58 -11.19
CA ALA A 49 14.46 29.91 -11.53
C ALA A 49 14.38 28.43 -11.13
N CYS A 50 13.28 28.03 -10.48
CA CYS A 50 13.10 26.65 -10.01
C CYS A 50 12.90 25.69 -11.20
N ASP A 51 13.74 24.67 -11.32
CA ASP A 51 13.63 23.63 -12.35
C ASP A 51 12.51 22.64 -11.99
N SER A 52 11.81 22.11 -13.00
CA SER A 52 10.75 21.10 -12.81
C SER A 52 11.33 19.69 -12.65
N ILE A 53 10.58 18.79 -12.03
CA ILE A 53 11.00 17.38 -11.82
C ILE A 53 10.14 16.45 -12.68
N ALA A 54 10.76 15.47 -13.34
CA ALA A 54 10.06 14.41 -14.06
C ALA A 54 10.50 13.04 -13.54
N GLY A 55 9.59 12.32 -12.86
CA GLY A 55 9.87 11.02 -12.24
C GLY A 55 9.35 9.83 -13.06
N ILE A 56 10.22 8.85 -13.33
CA ILE A 56 9.81 7.50 -13.77
C ILE A 56 10.33 6.50 -12.74
N ILE A 57 9.46 6.15 -11.78
CA ILE A 57 9.82 5.30 -10.64
C ILE A 57 8.82 4.13 -10.55
N PRO A 58 9.15 2.94 -11.10
CA PRO A 58 8.33 1.74 -10.93
C PRO A 58 8.15 1.33 -9.47
N TYR A 59 7.08 0.59 -9.18
CA TYR A 59 6.76 0.01 -7.88
C TYR A 59 7.03 -1.50 -7.85
N ASN A 60 7.67 -1.97 -6.78
CA ASN A 60 7.92 -3.37 -6.50
C ASN A 60 7.51 -3.71 -5.06
N GLY A 61 6.35 -4.35 -4.91
CA GLY A 61 5.82 -4.81 -3.63
C GLY A 61 6.10 -6.30 -3.40
N THR A 62 6.79 -6.64 -2.31
CA THR A 62 7.13 -8.03 -1.95
C THR A 62 6.51 -8.40 -0.60
N VAL A 63 5.92 -9.59 -0.52
CA VAL A 63 5.34 -10.12 0.74
C VAL A 63 6.27 -11.21 1.28
N VAL A 64 6.66 -11.08 2.54
CA VAL A 64 7.60 -11.97 3.23
C VAL A 64 7.00 -12.40 4.56
N GLY A 65 6.94 -13.72 4.81
CA GLY A 65 6.48 -14.25 6.10
C GLY A 65 7.60 -14.30 7.16
N GLY A 66 7.26 -14.76 8.36
CA GLY A 66 8.22 -15.03 9.44
C GLY A 66 8.53 -13.85 10.37
N GLU A 67 7.73 -12.79 10.34
CA GLU A 67 7.84 -11.71 11.32
C GLU A 67 7.34 -12.17 12.69
N THR A 68 8.06 -11.83 13.76
CA THR A 68 7.59 -12.12 15.14
C THR A 68 6.62 -11.04 15.61
N PRO A 69 5.36 -11.37 15.94
CA PRO A 69 4.42 -10.40 16.49
C PRO A 69 4.85 -9.92 17.89
N PRO A 70 4.41 -8.73 18.35
CA PRO A 70 4.66 -8.29 19.71
C PRO A 70 4.00 -9.24 20.71
N GLY A 71 4.58 -9.45 21.89
CA GLY A 71 4.19 -10.50 22.86
C GLY A 71 2.75 -10.45 23.44
N ASN A 72 1.89 -9.56 22.93
CA ASN A 72 0.48 -9.45 23.24
C ASN A 72 -0.44 -9.60 22.01
N ALA A 73 0.11 -9.93 20.84
CA ALA A 73 -0.63 -10.10 19.59
C ALA A 73 -0.41 -11.49 18.99
N PHE A 74 -1.46 -12.09 18.45
CA PHE A 74 -1.40 -13.39 17.76
C PHE A 74 -0.82 -13.27 16.35
N GLY A 75 -0.85 -12.08 15.77
CA GLY A 75 -0.33 -11.84 14.44
C GLY A 75 0.05 -10.38 14.24
N ILE A 76 0.78 -10.14 13.17
CA ILE A 76 1.20 -8.81 12.75
C ILE A 76 1.34 -8.76 11.23
N CYS A 77 1.00 -7.61 10.66
CA CYS A 77 1.41 -7.21 9.32
C CYS A 77 2.16 -5.86 9.41
N ARG A 78 3.41 -5.82 8.95
CA ARG A 78 4.24 -4.61 8.86
C ARG A 78 4.47 -4.26 7.40
N PHE A 79 4.03 -3.08 6.99
CA PHE A 79 4.18 -2.59 5.62
C PHE A 79 4.90 -1.24 5.51
N GLY A 80 5.44 -0.73 6.63
CA GLY A 80 6.17 0.54 6.67
C GLY A 80 7.59 0.49 6.07
N ASP A 81 8.11 -0.68 5.69
CA ASP A 81 9.39 -0.79 4.96
C ASP A 81 9.14 -0.45 3.48
N VAL A 82 8.97 0.84 3.23
CA VAL A 82 8.95 1.44 1.89
C VAL A 82 10.25 2.22 1.71
N ARG A 83 10.92 2.04 0.59
CA ARG A 83 12.15 2.76 0.25
C ARG A 83 12.20 3.03 -1.25
N VAL A 84 12.95 4.05 -1.65
CA VAL A 84 13.28 4.28 -3.06
C VAL A 84 14.74 3.85 -3.26
N THR A 85 14.99 2.92 -4.17
CA THR A 85 16.33 2.38 -4.47
C THR A 85 16.76 2.68 -5.89
N GLY A 86 18.06 2.63 -6.16
CA GLY A 86 18.61 2.82 -7.50
C GLY A 86 18.34 4.22 -8.06
N ILE A 87 18.33 5.23 -7.20
CA ILE A 87 17.99 6.60 -7.60
C ILE A 87 19.07 7.15 -8.53
N THR A 88 18.67 7.67 -9.68
CA THR A 88 19.52 8.49 -10.55
C THR A 88 18.83 9.81 -10.85
N ILE A 89 19.60 10.90 -10.86
CA ILE A 89 19.14 12.26 -11.13
C ILE A 89 19.96 12.80 -12.30
N THR A 90 19.29 13.18 -13.38
CA THR A 90 19.93 13.78 -14.56
C THR A 90 19.28 15.13 -14.82
N LEU A 91 20.08 16.19 -14.91
CA LEU A 91 19.59 17.52 -15.31
C LEU A 91 19.63 17.63 -16.83
N THR A 92 18.46 17.82 -17.45
CA THR A 92 18.34 18.02 -18.91
C THR A 92 17.42 19.20 -19.17
N ALA A 93 17.93 20.24 -19.84
CA ALA A 93 17.15 21.41 -20.26
C ALA A 93 16.25 21.98 -19.15
N HIS A 94 16.81 22.25 -17.96
CA HIS A 94 16.08 22.82 -16.80
C HIS A 94 15.03 21.87 -16.19
N VAL A 95 15.19 20.57 -16.40
CA VAL A 95 14.36 19.53 -15.80
C VAL A 95 15.23 18.48 -15.13
N TYR A 96 14.98 18.23 -13.84
CA TYR A 96 15.56 17.09 -13.14
C TYR A 96 14.78 15.82 -13.47
N GLN A 97 15.39 14.95 -14.28
CA GLN A 97 14.88 13.61 -14.54
C GLN A 97 15.29 12.69 -13.40
N VAL A 98 14.31 12.16 -12.66
CA VAL A 98 14.53 11.24 -11.55
C VAL A 98 14.10 9.84 -11.97
N ARG A 99 14.98 8.87 -11.80
CA ARG A 99 14.68 7.44 -11.94
C ARG A 99 14.99 6.74 -10.63
N GLY A 100 14.34 5.60 -10.41
CA GLY A 100 14.55 4.76 -9.22
C GLY A 100 13.55 3.62 -9.18
N THR A 101 13.41 2.95 -8.05
CA THR A 101 12.37 1.94 -7.83
C THR A 101 11.82 2.11 -6.42
N ILE A 102 10.50 2.20 -6.28
CA ILE A 102 9.84 2.14 -4.96
C ILE A 102 9.71 0.67 -4.59
N GLU A 103 10.42 0.27 -3.56
CA GLU A 103 10.36 -1.05 -2.98
C GLU A 103 9.46 -1.00 -1.74
N ASN A 104 8.49 -1.91 -1.63
CA ASN A 104 7.73 -2.11 -0.40
C ASN A 104 7.87 -3.56 0.08
N ARG A 105 8.56 -3.76 1.20
CA ARG A 105 8.64 -5.05 1.88
C ARG A 105 7.53 -5.15 2.91
N ILE A 106 6.59 -6.04 2.65
CA ILE A 106 5.43 -6.30 3.48
C ILE A 106 5.71 -7.57 4.27
N LYS A 107 5.94 -7.43 5.57
CA LYS A 107 6.24 -8.55 6.45
C LYS A 107 5.01 -8.95 7.22
N TRP A 108 4.84 -10.25 7.47
CA TRP A 108 3.78 -10.74 8.32
C TRP A 108 4.23 -11.96 9.13
N GLY A 109 3.51 -12.25 10.19
CA GLY A 109 3.69 -13.48 10.93
C GLY A 109 2.72 -13.63 12.08
N VAL A 110 2.79 -14.77 12.74
CA VAL A 110 1.86 -15.19 13.78
C VAL A 110 2.61 -15.82 14.95
N GLN A 111 1.96 -15.88 16.11
CA GLN A 111 2.46 -16.59 17.28
C GLN A 111 1.31 -17.07 18.15
N SER A 112 1.58 -18.12 18.91
CA SER A 112 0.57 -18.74 19.77
C SER A 112 0.28 -17.95 21.03
N LEU A 113 1.20 -17.10 21.49
CA LEU A 113 1.21 -16.54 22.85
C LEU A 113 1.17 -17.65 23.93
N GLY A 114 1.58 -18.88 23.64
CA GLY A 114 1.46 -20.02 24.57
C GLY A 114 0.07 -20.65 24.63
N ARG A 115 -0.80 -20.37 23.65
CA ARG A 115 -2.09 -21.06 23.48
C ARG A 115 -1.88 -22.33 22.66
N THR A 116 -2.76 -23.30 22.83
CA THR A 116 -2.71 -24.57 22.10
C THR A 116 -3.32 -24.39 20.71
N ASP A 117 -2.53 -24.68 19.67
CA ASP A 117 -3.02 -24.68 18.29
C ASP A 117 -3.98 -25.85 18.06
N ILE A 118 -5.06 -25.60 17.32
CA ILE A 118 -6.06 -26.59 16.97
C ILE A 118 -6.21 -26.61 15.45
N ALA A 119 -5.57 -27.59 14.81
CA ALA A 119 -5.52 -27.71 13.36
C ALA A 119 -6.86 -28.18 12.75
N GLY A 120 -7.67 -28.89 13.53
CA GLY A 120 -8.94 -29.47 13.07
C GLY A 120 -9.69 -30.23 14.17
N ASP A 121 -10.76 -30.92 13.81
CA ASP A 121 -11.58 -31.69 14.76
C ASP A 121 -11.03 -33.09 15.10
N THR A 122 -9.92 -33.48 14.46
CA THR A 122 -9.13 -34.66 14.81
C THR A 122 -7.88 -34.32 15.61
N ASP A 123 -7.73 -33.07 16.05
CA ASP A 123 -6.59 -32.64 16.86
C ASP A 123 -6.58 -33.37 18.21
N ALA A 124 -5.40 -33.89 18.59
CA ALA A 124 -5.24 -34.74 19.76
C ALA A 124 -5.35 -33.96 21.08
N ASP A 125 -5.18 -32.63 21.05
CA ASP A 125 -5.35 -31.78 22.22
C ASP A 125 -6.85 -31.54 22.54
N ILE A 126 -7.77 -31.99 21.67
CA ILE A 126 -9.20 -31.97 21.93
C ILE A 126 -9.61 -33.24 22.67
N THR A 127 -10.23 -33.05 23.84
CA THR A 127 -10.71 -34.11 24.72
C THR A 127 -12.20 -33.94 25.00
N ALA A 128 -12.82 -34.97 25.56
CA ALA A 128 -14.20 -34.88 26.05
C ALA A 128 -14.40 -33.74 27.08
N ALA A 129 -13.34 -33.37 27.82
CA ALA A 129 -13.40 -32.34 28.85
C ALA A 129 -13.29 -30.91 28.32
N ASN A 130 -12.69 -30.69 27.15
CA ASN A 130 -12.35 -29.34 26.67
C ASN A 130 -12.98 -28.94 25.33
N TYR A 131 -13.62 -29.85 24.58
CA TYR A 131 -14.12 -29.54 23.22
C TYR A 131 -15.07 -28.33 23.16
N ALA A 132 -15.87 -28.10 24.21
CA ALA A 132 -16.76 -26.95 24.28
C ALA A 132 -15.97 -25.63 24.36
N THR A 133 -14.88 -25.61 25.12
CA THR A 133 -13.97 -24.45 25.23
C THR A 133 -13.23 -24.22 23.91
N VAL A 134 -12.73 -25.30 23.28
CA VAL A 134 -12.09 -25.23 21.96
C VAL A 134 -13.04 -24.61 20.93
N SER A 135 -14.27 -25.13 20.85
CA SER A 135 -15.29 -24.60 19.93
C SER A 135 -15.59 -23.13 20.20
N SER A 136 -15.72 -22.74 21.47
CA SER A 136 -15.96 -21.35 21.86
C SER A 136 -14.80 -20.42 21.47
N ASP A 137 -13.55 -20.83 21.72
CA ASP A 137 -12.36 -20.02 21.42
C ASP A 137 -12.13 -19.79 19.91
N LEU A 138 -12.57 -20.75 19.09
CA LEU A 138 -12.47 -20.68 17.63
C LEU A 138 -13.70 -20.06 16.97
N THR A 139 -14.80 -19.82 17.68
CA THR A 139 -16.02 -19.27 17.08
C THR A 139 -15.91 -17.76 16.87
N PRO A 140 -15.96 -17.26 15.62
CA PRO A 140 -15.98 -15.83 15.33
C PRO A 140 -17.28 -15.21 15.81
N ASN A 141 -17.21 -14.10 16.54
CA ASN A 141 -18.37 -13.26 16.80
C ASN A 141 -18.36 -12.07 15.84
N MET A 142 -19.26 -12.03 14.85
CA MET A 142 -19.35 -10.89 13.93
C MET A 142 -20.02 -9.66 14.56
N ALA A 143 -20.79 -9.85 15.64
CA ALA A 143 -21.48 -8.77 16.34
C ALA A 143 -20.56 -8.03 17.33
N SER A 144 -19.38 -8.58 17.66
CA SER A 144 -18.41 -7.97 18.57
C SER A 144 -16.98 -8.23 18.11
N SER A 145 -16.07 -7.26 18.23
CA SER A 145 -14.65 -7.45 17.87
C SER A 145 -14.42 -7.79 16.38
N GLY A 146 -15.37 -7.45 15.51
CA GLY A 146 -15.21 -7.53 14.05
C GLY A 146 -15.03 -8.94 13.48
N GLY A 147 -15.47 -9.99 14.16
CA GLY A 147 -15.24 -11.37 13.73
C GLY A 147 -14.01 -12.03 14.35
N ARG A 148 -13.31 -11.35 15.26
CA ARG A 148 -12.17 -11.91 15.97
C ARG A 148 -12.61 -13.05 16.92
N PRO A 149 -12.03 -14.26 16.81
CA PRO A 149 -12.25 -15.33 17.78
C PRO A 149 -11.56 -15.00 19.13
N PRO A 150 -12.15 -15.40 20.29
CA PRO A 150 -11.63 -15.07 21.62
C PRO A 150 -10.19 -15.52 21.90
N ARG A 151 -9.84 -16.73 21.47
CA ARG A 151 -8.50 -17.33 21.62
C ARG A 151 -7.93 -17.28 23.04
N THR A 152 -8.74 -17.68 24.04
CA THR A 152 -8.34 -17.60 25.45
C THR A 152 -7.36 -18.69 25.86
N GLN A 153 -7.59 -19.92 25.41
CA GLN A 153 -6.76 -21.11 25.66
C GLN A 153 -6.30 -21.78 24.36
N PHE A 154 -7.17 -21.79 23.36
CA PHE A 154 -6.95 -22.41 22.06
C PHE A 154 -6.92 -21.37 20.95
N TRP A 155 -6.18 -21.64 19.90
CA TRP A 155 -6.15 -20.80 18.70
C TRP A 155 -6.02 -21.68 17.45
N ALA A 156 -6.06 -21.05 16.28
CA ALA A 156 -5.86 -21.72 15.01
C ALA A 156 -4.76 -20.98 14.24
N ASP A 157 -3.57 -21.58 14.17
CA ASP A 157 -2.39 -21.00 13.54
C ASP A 157 -2.67 -20.69 12.07
N ASP A 158 -3.10 -21.68 11.29
CA ASP A 158 -3.39 -21.55 9.86
C ASP A 158 -4.44 -20.46 9.54
N LEU A 159 -5.48 -20.37 10.36
CA LEU A 159 -6.53 -19.36 10.18
C LEU A 159 -6.08 -17.96 10.63
N THR A 160 -5.16 -17.89 11.60
CA THR A 160 -4.49 -16.62 11.96
C THR A 160 -3.52 -16.20 10.85
N GLN A 161 -2.78 -17.14 10.26
CA GLN A 161 -1.91 -16.85 9.11
C GLN A 161 -2.72 -16.32 7.92
N ARG A 162 -3.87 -16.92 7.63
CA ARG A 162 -4.79 -16.43 6.59
C ARG A 162 -5.22 -14.98 6.84
N HIS A 163 -5.53 -14.64 8.08
CA HIS A 163 -5.90 -13.27 8.47
C HIS A 163 -4.75 -12.28 8.24
N GLU A 164 -3.52 -12.60 8.67
CA GLU A 164 -2.38 -11.70 8.45
C GLU A 164 -1.97 -11.59 6.97
N LEU A 165 -2.12 -12.68 6.22
CA LEU A 165 -1.93 -12.68 4.77
C LEU A 165 -2.96 -11.82 4.04
N PHE A 166 -4.20 -11.73 4.55
CA PHE A 166 -5.18 -10.79 4.01
C PHE A 166 -4.65 -9.37 4.10
N HIS A 167 -4.19 -8.93 5.28
CA HIS A 167 -3.61 -7.59 5.46
C HIS A 167 -2.42 -7.37 4.52
N ALA A 168 -1.51 -8.34 4.42
CA ALA A 168 -0.34 -8.23 3.56
C ALA A 168 -0.72 -8.09 2.07
N ASN A 169 -1.70 -8.85 1.61
CA ASN A 169 -2.18 -8.80 0.23
C ASN A 169 -2.97 -7.52 -0.07
N ASP A 170 -3.76 -7.04 0.90
CA ASP A 170 -4.53 -5.79 0.78
C ASP A 170 -3.57 -4.60 0.61
N VAL A 171 -2.55 -4.49 1.48
CA VAL A 171 -1.46 -3.52 1.34
C VAL A 171 -0.79 -3.63 -0.03
N ARG A 172 -0.41 -4.85 -0.45
CA ARG A 172 0.24 -5.08 -1.74
C ARG A 172 -0.62 -4.57 -2.90
N GLY A 173 -1.94 -4.77 -2.83
CA GLY A 173 -2.91 -4.31 -3.83
C GLY A 173 -3.02 -2.79 -3.93
N GLN A 174 -2.89 -2.07 -2.81
CA GLN A 174 -2.92 -0.60 -2.77
C GLN A 174 -1.61 0.06 -3.25
N GLY A 175 -0.49 -0.66 -3.12
CA GLY A 175 0.85 -0.17 -3.41
C GLY A 175 1.05 0.51 -4.77
N PRO A 176 0.61 -0.09 -5.90
CA PRO A 176 0.77 0.53 -7.22
C PRO A 176 0.11 1.91 -7.34
N GLY A 177 -1.14 2.05 -6.89
CA GLY A 177 -1.86 3.32 -6.92
C GLY A 177 -1.20 4.37 -6.02
N ALA A 178 -0.73 3.96 -4.84
CA ALA A 178 0.01 4.82 -3.92
C ALA A 178 1.35 5.31 -4.50
N ALA A 179 2.08 4.43 -5.19
CA ALA A 179 3.32 4.78 -5.87
C ALA A 179 3.07 5.77 -7.01
N THR A 180 2.05 5.53 -7.85
CA THR A 180 1.66 6.48 -8.91
C THR A 180 1.33 7.85 -8.32
N ALA A 181 0.56 7.91 -7.24
CA ALA A 181 0.22 9.18 -6.59
C ALA A 181 1.47 9.92 -6.06
N ALA A 182 2.41 9.21 -5.44
CA ALA A 182 3.65 9.80 -4.94
C ALA A 182 4.57 10.30 -6.07
N VAL A 183 4.67 9.55 -7.18
CA VAL A 183 5.44 9.96 -8.38
C VAL A 183 4.82 11.17 -9.07
N SER A 184 3.50 11.21 -9.20
CA SER A 184 2.79 12.37 -9.73
C SER A 184 2.99 13.61 -8.85
N TRP A 185 3.02 13.43 -7.52
CA TRP A 185 3.33 14.52 -6.60
C TRP A 185 4.75 15.04 -6.78
N VAL A 186 5.78 14.19 -6.78
CA VAL A 186 7.17 14.66 -6.90
C VAL A 186 7.39 15.33 -8.27
N SER A 187 6.73 14.83 -9.32
CA SER A 187 6.83 15.40 -10.67
C SER A 187 6.10 16.74 -10.82
N SER A 188 5.28 17.16 -9.85
CA SER A 188 4.67 18.49 -9.82
C SER A 188 5.45 19.50 -8.99
N GLN A 189 6.55 19.07 -8.36
CA GLN A 189 7.40 19.94 -7.57
C GLN A 189 8.49 20.57 -8.44
N THR A 190 9.11 21.62 -7.88
CA THR A 190 10.29 22.24 -8.44
C THR A 190 11.43 22.22 -7.42
N ALA A 191 12.67 22.23 -7.91
CA ALA A 191 13.88 22.28 -7.09
C ALA A 191 14.93 23.18 -7.74
N THR A 192 15.72 23.87 -6.93
CA THR A 192 16.80 24.76 -7.40
C THR A 192 18.11 24.02 -7.63
N ASP A 193 18.28 22.86 -7.00
CA ASP A 193 19.48 22.03 -7.06
C ASP A 193 19.15 20.55 -6.81
N VAL A 194 20.16 19.69 -6.97
CA VAL A 194 20.06 18.25 -6.73
C VAL A 194 19.70 17.92 -5.28
N ALA A 195 20.13 18.73 -4.30
CA ALA A 195 19.80 18.50 -2.90
C ALA A 195 18.31 18.73 -2.63
N GLY A 196 17.71 19.73 -3.27
CA GLY A 196 16.27 19.96 -3.29
C GLY A 196 15.51 18.78 -3.90
N VAL A 197 16.00 18.22 -5.02
CA VAL A 197 15.42 17.01 -5.62
C VAL A 197 15.49 15.82 -4.66
N GLN A 198 16.64 15.61 -4.02
CA GLN A 198 16.81 14.53 -3.03
C GLN A 198 15.83 14.68 -1.87
N ALA A 199 15.70 15.88 -1.29
CA ALA A 199 14.76 16.15 -0.20
C ALA A 199 13.29 15.90 -0.59
N LEU A 200 12.95 16.05 -1.88
CA LEU A 200 11.61 15.72 -2.40
C LEU A 200 11.45 14.21 -2.62
N VAL A 201 12.46 13.53 -3.17
CA VAL A 201 12.46 12.07 -3.35
C VAL A 201 12.39 11.34 -2.01
N ASP A 202 13.03 11.85 -0.96
CA ASP A 202 13.00 11.30 0.40
C ASP A 202 11.60 11.31 1.03
N GLN A 203 10.67 12.11 0.50
CA GLN A 203 9.27 12.14 0.96
C GLN A 203 8.40 11.05 0.31
N ILE A 204 8.87 10.41 -0.77
CA ILE A 204 8.09 9.40 -1.51
C ILE A 204 7.64 8.25 -0.59
N PRO A 205 8.50 7.61 0.24
CA PRO A 205 8.07 6.51 1.10
C PRO A 205 6.91 6.85 2.02
N ASN A 206 6.99 7.99 2.72
CA ASN A 206 5.93 8.45 3.63
C ASN A 206 4.62 8.73 2.89
N ARG A 207 4.69 9.26 1.67
CA ARG A 207 3.50 9.50 0.83
C ARG A 207 2.85 8.19 0.37
N VAL A 208 3.67 7.21 -0.03
CA VAL A 208 3.19 5.87 -0.38
C VAL A 208 2.48 5.23 0.80
N VAL A 209 3.12 5.18 1.98
CA VAL A 209 2.52 4.60 3.20
C VAL A 209 1.21 5.30 3.55
N ARG A 210 1.18 6.63 3.55
CA ARG A 210 -0.04 7.40 3.87
C ARG A 210 -1.18 7.08 2.90
N THR A 211 -0.86 6.91 1.61
CA THR A 211 -1.86 6.61 0.58
C THR A 211 -2.38 5.17 0.69
N ILE A 212 -1.50 4.21 0.99
CA ILE A 212 -1.90 2.83 1.30
C ILE A 212 -2.86 2.80 2.50
N VAL A 213 -2.50 3.45 3.61
CA VAL A 213 -3.35 3.51 4.82
C VAL A 213 -4.71 4.11 4.51
N ALA A 214 -4.76 5.19 3.74
CA ALA A 214 -6.02 5.80 3.32
C ALA A 214 -6.85 4.88 2.41
N GLY A 215 -6.19 4.14 1.51
CA GLY A 215 -6.84 3.24 0.56
C GLY A 215 -7.36 1.93 1.17
N MET A 216 -6.72 1.43 2.24
CA MET A 216 -7.21 0.25 2.96
C MET A 216 -8.59 0.49 3.59
N GLY A 217 -8.88 1.72 4.02
CA GLY A 217 -10.15 2.07 4.64
C GLY A 217 -10.43 1.34 5.96
N GLU A 218 -11.43 1.81 6.71
CA GLU A 218 -11.89 1.19 7.94
C GLU A 218 -13.21 0.43 7.70
N PRO A 219 -13.45 -0.72 8.36
CA PRO A 219 -12.55 -1.45 9.27
C PRO A 219 -11.81 -2.60 8.56
N ALA A 220 -10.49 -2.45 8.34
CA ALA A 220 -9.66 -3.47 7.69
C ALA A 220 -9.69 -4.83 8.42
N GLU A 221 -9.73 -4.81 9.75
CA GLU A 221 -9.87 -5.99 10.61
C GLU A 221 -11.16 -6.79 10.32
N VAL A 222 -12.28 -6.11 10.08
CA VAL A 222 -13.57 -6.78 9.79
C VAL A 222 -13.51 -7.49 8.44
N ARG A 223 -12.83 -6.92 7.45
CA ARG A 223 -12.63 -7.58 6.16
C ARG A 223 -11.71 -8.80 6.29
N ALA A 224 -10.62 -8.67 7.05
CA ALA A 224 -9.67 -9.74 7.28
C ALA A 224 -10.29 -10.92 8.05
N TYR A 225 -11.02 -10.66 9.14
CA TYR A 225 -11.78 -11.72 9.82
C TYR A 225 -12.96 -12.21 8.98
N GLY A 226 -13.61 -11.35 8.21
CA GLY A 226 -14.68 -11.72 7.29
C GLY A 226 -14.25 -12.77 6.26
N ASP A 227 -13.03 -12.64 5.72
CA ASP A 227 -12.44 -13.62 4.80
C ASP A 227 -12.24 -15.00 5.46
N GLY A 228 -11.83 -15.04 6.74
CA GLY A 228 -11.60 -16.28 7.49
C GLY A 228 -12.80 -16.83 8.27
N ALA A 229 -13.87 -16.05 8.44
CA ALA A 229 -14.95 -16.34 9.39
C ALA A 229 -15.68 -17.66 9.09
N GLY A 230 -15.88 -17.98 7.81
CA GLY A 230 -16.50 -19.24 7.40
C GLY A 230 -15.67 -20.45 7.83
N SER A 231 -14.34 -20.38 7.65
CA SER A 231 -13.42 -21.47 8.01
C SER A 231 -13.33 -21.67 9.52
N TYR A 232 -13.24 -20.59 10.30
CA TYR A 232 -13.30 -20.65 11.75
C TYR A 232 -14.60 -21.28 12.25
N ARG A 233 -15.75 -20.82 11.73
CA ARG A 233 -17.07 -21.34 12.12
C ARG A 233 -17.23 -22.82 11.75
N ALA A 234 -16.78 -23.22 10.57
CA ALA A 234 -16.82 -24.62 10.15
C ALA A 234 -16.01 -25.52 11.10
N ARG A 235 -14.78 -25.10 11.45
CA ARG A 235 -13.93 -25.84 12.41
C ARG A 235 -14.58 -25.92 13.79
N ALA A 236 -15.04 -24.80 14.34
CA ALA A 236 -15.70 -24.75 15.64
C ALA A 236 -16.96 -25.63 15.69
N ASN A 237 -17.77 -25.63 14.63
CA ASN A 237 -18.97 -26.46 14.51
C ASN A 237 -18.65 -27.95 14.41
N SER A 238 -17.61 -28.34 13.66
CA SER A 238 -17.19 -29.73 13.55
C SER A 238 -16.76 -30.28 14.91
N ILE A 239 -15.94 -29.52 15.63
CA ILE A 239 -15.49 -29.84 16.99
C ILE A 239 -16.68 -29.98 17.95
N LYS A 240 -17.60 -29.02 17.93
CA LYS A 240 -18.80 -29.08 18.77
C LYS A 240 -19.65 -30.30 18.45
N THR A 241 -19.93 -30.56 17.18
CA THR A 241 -20.76 -31.69 16.74
C THR A 241 -20.16 -33.02 17.19
N LYS A 242 -18.84 -33.18 17.00
CA LYS A 242 -18.10 -34.38 17.38
C LYS A 242 -18.08 -34.61 18.90
N GLY A 243 -17.92 -33.54 19.67
CA GLY A 243 -17.94 -33.61 21.14
C GLY A 243 -19.33 -33.81 21.74
N ASP A 244 -20.37 -33.19 21.17
CA ASP A 244 -21.78 -33.42 21.56
C ASP A 244 -22.19 -34.89 21.30
N ALA A 245 -21.56 -35.55 20.31
CA ALA A 245 -21.73 -36.98 20.04
C ALA A 245 -20.90 -37.91 20.96
N GLY A 246 -20.08 -37.36 21.86
CA GLY A 246 -19.27 -38.14 22.81
C GLY A 246 -18.13 -38.93 22.19
N THR A 247 -17.60 -38.48 21.05
CA THR A 247 -16.59 -39.24 20.27
C THR A 247 -15.15 -38.80 20.51
N TYR A 248 -14.91 -37.80 21.35
CA TYR A 248 -13.58 -37.50 21.89
C TYR A 248 -13.29 -38.41 23.08
N HIS A 249 -12.05 -38.91 23.15
CA HIS A 249 -11.57 -39.78 24.22
C HIS A 249 -10.86 -39.00 25.33
#